data_AF-A0A6N2HLT8-F1
#
_entry.id   AF-A0A6N2HLT8-F1
#
_cell.length_a   1.000
_cell.length_b   1.000
_cell.length_c   1.000
_cell.angle_alpha   90.00
_cell.angle_beta   90.00
_cell.angle_gamma   90.00
#
_symmetry.space_group_name_H-M   'P 1'
#
loop_
_entity.id
_entity.type
_entity.pdbx_description
1 polymer ?
#
loop_
_entity_poly.entity_id
_entity_poly.type
_entity_poly.pdbx_seq_one_letter_code
_entity_poly.pdbx_strand_id
1 'polypeptide(L)' 'AKLRWRIEHDYREMKQALGLAHFEGRTWPGWHHHVTLVSVAHAFCTLQRLTRSPKGTAPA' A
#
# COMPACT_ATOMS: atom_id res chain seq x y z
N ALA A 1 19.62 -0.70 -2.88
CA ALA A 1 19.20 -0.77 -1.45
C ALA A 1 17.90 -0.02 -1.15
N LYS A 2 17.70 1.22 -1.66
CA LYS A 2 16.54 2.07 -1.33
C LYS A 2 15.17 1.50 -1.74
N LEU A 3 15.10 0.78 -2.87
CA LEU A 3 13.86 0.18 -3.36
C LEU A 3 13.35 -0.95 -2.44
N ARG A 4 14.26 -1.79 -1.93
CA ARG A 4 13.91 -2.88 -1.00
C ARG A 4 13.26 -2.35 0.28
N TRP A 5 13.81 -1.28 0.85
CA TRP A 5 13.22 -0.62 2.02
C TRP A 5 11.82 -0.07 1.77
N ARG A 6 11.57 0.49 0.58
CA ARG A 6 10.22 0.97 0.20
C ARG A 6 9.25 -0.20 0.12
N ILE A 7 9.61 -1.27 -0.58
CA ILE A 7 8.79 -2.48 -0.70
C ILE A 7 8.47 -3.08 0.68
N GLU A 8 9.46 -3.20 1.57
CA GLU A 8 9.25 -3.71 2.93
C GLU A 8 8.32 -2.80 3.74
N HIS A 9 8.41 -1.49 3.56
CA HIS A 9 7.52 -0.53 4.22
C HIS A 9 6.10 -0.61 3.68
N ASP A 10 5.93 -0.61 2.36
CA ASP A 10 4.63 -0.72 1.69
C ASP A 10 3.95 -2.04 2.06
N TYR A 11 4.70 -3.15 2.12
CA TYR A 11 4.20 -4.45 2.56
C TYR A 11 3.74 -4.42 4.02
N ARG A 12 4.49 -3.77 4.92
CA ARG A 12 4.06 -3.60 6.33
C ARG A 12 2.77 -2.80 6.43
N GLU A 13 2.64 -1.72 5.65
CA GLU A 13 1.44 -0.90 5.62
C GLU A 13 0.23 -1.68 5.11
N MET A 14 0.37 -2.38 3.97
CA MET A 14 -0.68 -3.24 3.43
C MET A 14 -1.11 -4.33 4.41
N LYS A 15 -0.15 -4.96 5.09
CA LYS A 15 -0.40 -6.05 6.02
C LYS A 15 -1.13 -5.61 7.28
N GLN A 16 -0.67 -4.53 7.91
CA GLN A 16 -1.13 -4.12 9.23
C GLN A 16 -2.27 -3.10 9.16
N ALA A 17 -2.16 -2.09 8.30
CA ALA A 17 -3.13 -0.99 8.25
C ALA A 17 -4.31 -1.28 7.32
N LEU A 18 -4.06 -1.95 6.18
CA LEU A 18 -5.08 -2.18 5.15
C LEU A 18 -5.70 -3.59 5.21
N GLY A 19 -5.22 -4.43 6.13
CA GLY A 19 -5.86 -5.71 6.43
C GLY A 19 -5.57 -6.85 5.46
N LEU A 20 -4.42 -6.84 4.78
CA LEU A 20 -3.99 -7.99 3.96
C LEU A 20 -3.95 -9.30 4.77
N ALA A 21 -3.67 -9.22 6.08
CA ALA A 21 -3.61 -10.38 6.98
C ALA A 21 -4.96 -10.79 7.59
N HIS A 22 -6.05 -10.03 7.35
CA HIS A 22 -7.35 -10.23 8.00
C HIS A 22 -8.39 -10.93 7.10
N PHE A 23 -7.95 -11.61 6.04
CA PHE A 23 -8.87 -12.38 5.20
C PHE A 23 -9.19 -13.73 5.83
N GLU A 24 -10.45 -13.95 6.18
CA GLU A 24 -10.95 -15.19 6.81
C GLU A 24 -11.75 -16.09 5.84
N GLY A 25 -11.95 -15.65 4.60
CA GLY A 25 -12.66 -16.42 3.58
C GLY A 25 -11.87 -17.65 3.11
N ARG A 26 -12.58 -18.63 2.52
CA ARG A 26 -11.98 -19.90 2.04
C ARG A 26 -12.11 -20.12 0.54
N THR A 27 -12.52 -19.09 -0.18
CA THR A 27 -12.72 -19.14 -1.63
C THR A 27 -11.60 -18.41 -2.34
N TRP A 28 -11.04 -19.02 -3.39
CA TRP A 28 -10.04 -18.40 -4.23
C TRP A 28 -10.49 -17.05 -4.84
N PRO A 29 -11.72 -16.90 -5.38
CA PRO A 29 -12.20 -15.61 -5.88
C PRO A 29 -12.28 -14.54 -4.79
N GLY A 30 -12.76 -14.90 -3.59
CA GLY A 30 -12.82 -13.98 -2.44
C GLY A 30 -11.44 -13.49 -2.01
N TRP A 31 -10.44 -14.39 -2.00
CA TRP A 31 -9.05 -14.01 -1.68
C TRP A 31 -8.50 -13.04 -2.72
N HIS A 32 -8.72 -13.31 -4.01
CA HIS A 32 -8.30 -12.41 -5.09
C HIS A 32 -8.92 -11.02 -4.96
N HIS A 33 -10.25 -10.95 -4.75
CA HIS A 33 -10.94 -9.67 -4.54
C HIS A 33 -10.37 -8.92 -3.35
N HIS A 34 -10.12 -9.61 -2.22
CA HIS A 34 -9.53 -9.00 -1.04
C HIS A 34 -8.15 -8.39 -1.32
N VAL A 35 -7.23 -9.17 -1.91
CA VAL A 35 -5.88 -8.70 -2.25
C VAL A 35 -5.92 -7.52 -3.24
N THR A 36 -6.82 -7.57 -4.22
CA THR A 36 -6.99 -6.47 -5.17
C THR A 36 -7.48 -5.20 -4.47
N LEU A 37 -8.50 -5.29 -3.60
CA LEU A 37 -9.01 -4.14 -2.86
C LEU A 37 -7.94 -3.54 -1.93
N VAL A 38 -7.19 -4.38 -1.21
CA VAL A 38 -6.06 -3.91 -0.37
C VAL A 38 -5.01 -3.18 -1.20
N SER A 39 -4.69 -3.70 -2.40
CA SER A 39 -3.73 -3.07 -3.32
C SER A 39 -4.23 -1.72 -3.84
N VAL A 40 -5.52 -1.61 -4.18
CA VAL A 40 -6.16 -0.35 -4.60
C VAL A 40 -6.14 0.68 -3.46
N ALA A 41 -6.46 0.27 -2.23
CA ALA A 41 -6.41 1.15 -1.07
C ALA A 41 -4.98 1.66 -0.81
N HIS A 42 -3.97 0.79 -0.93
CA HIS A 42 -2.57 1.21 -0.81
C HIS A 42 -2.17 2.20 -1.91
N ALA A 43 -2.55 1.93 -3.17
CA ALA A 43 -2.29 2.83 -4.28
C ALA A 43 -2.92 4.21 -4.04
N PHE A 44 -4.16 4.26 -3.56
CA PHE A 44 -4.83 5.51 -3.20
C PHE A 44 -4.08 6.28 -2.11
N CYS A 45 -3.71 5.65 -1.00
CA CYS A 45 -2.93 6.28 0.07
C CYS A 45 -1.57 6.79 -0.43
N THR A 46 -0.88 5.99 -1.25
CA THR A 46 0.39 6.38 -1.86
C THR A 46 0.23 7.58 -2.79
N LEU A 47 -0.81 7.62 -3.62
CA LEU A 47 -1.10 8.77 -4.47
C LEU A 47 -1.40 10.02 -3.64
N GLN A 48 -2.23 9.90 -2.59
CA GLN A 48 -2.48 11.02 -1.67
C GLN A 48 -1.21 11.56 -1.02
N ARG A 49 -0.30 10.69 -0.59
CA ARG A 49 1.02 11.09 -0.06
C ARG A 49 1.86 11.83 -1.08
N LEU A 50 1.90 11.34 -2.32
CA LEU A 50 2.66 11.98 -3.41
C LEU A 50 2.07 13.34 -3.79
N THR A 51 0.74 13.50 -3.75
CA THR A 51 0.07 14.79 -4.00
C THR A 51 0.28 15.76 -2.84
N ARG A 52 0.25 15.28 -1.59
CA ARG A 52 0.38 16.12 -0.39
C ARG A 52 1.83 16.47 -0.05
N SER A 53 2.79 15.64 -0.44
CA SER A 53 4.21 15.94 -0.29
C SER A 53 4.59 16.91 -1.40
N PRO A 54 4.82 18.21 -1.11
CA PRO A 54 5.33 19.12 -2.13
C PRO A 54 6.66 18.53 -2.56
N LYS A 55 6.87 18.37 -3.88
CA LYS A 55 8.22 18.22 -4.42
C LYS A 55 8.99 19.40 -3.85
N GLY A 56 9.94 19.14 -2.94
CA GLY A 56 10.61 20.20 -2.21
C GLY A 56 11.06 21.27 -3.19
N THR A 57 10.62 22.51 -2.98
CA THR A 57 11.34 23.68 -3.45
C THR A 57 12.75 23.53 -2.88
N ALA A 58 13.68 23.04 -3.70
CA ALA A 58 15.08 23.04 -3.35
C ALA A 58 15.47 24.51 -3.18
N PRO A 59 16.01 24.94 -2.02
CA PRO A 59 16.64 26.25 -1.97
C PRO A 59 17.83 26.23 -2.92
N ALA A 60 17.86 27.23 -3.80
CA ALA A 60 18.94 27.51 -4.74
C ALA A 60 20.25 27.83 -4.01
#